data_AF-A0AAW1XCW7-F1
#
_entry.id   AF-A0AAW1XCW7-F1
#
_cell.length_a   1.000
_cell.length_b   1.000
_cell.length_c   1.000
_cell.angle_alpha   90.00
_cell.angle_beta   90.00
_cell.angle_gamma   90.00
#
_symmetry.space_group_name_H-M   'P 1'
#
loop_
_entity.id
_entity.type
_entity.pdbx_description
1 polymer ?
#
loop_
_entity_poly.entity_id
_entity_poly.type
_entity_poly.pdbx_seq_one_letter_code
_entity_poly.pdbx_strand_id
1 'polypeptide(L)'
;MRCWSIGKEERRKNLLKEETVTDIFLQMMILDGCFMLEILRSASHVLDDYAPNDPIFSNHGRLHVVPYIKRDMLMLENQLPMLVLETLVAVEHDKAKDEGFVTKLIVKFLCSCNVAPNMGKCVHVLEVYRKSLLQHGPNPKFLGHKIRSMEREDEIIWSATELNEAGIRFKKSATTSLNDITFARGVLRLPVIVVDDTTESMFLNLIAFERFHVGAGNEDPDSSLQVVHKRVYRYCRKPWNEWRANLIHTYFRNPWAIISFIAGVFLFVFTIAQTGYAIYPYYYPSTDSSPSTVICLPAAPPPPNYSSSDSTSPSTLMISFILISIVCMLTN
;
A
#
# COMPACT_ATOMS: atom_id res chain seq x y z
N MET A 1 38.24 -45.27 43.67
CA MET A 1 38.74 -43.90 43.38
C MET A 1 38.97 -43.58 41.89
N ARG A 2 38.86 -44.52 40.93
CA ARG A 2 39.09 -44.21 39.48
C ARG A 2 37.89 -43.60 38.74
N CYS A 3 36.65 -43.73 39.22
CA CYS A 3 35.49 -43.09 38.57
C CYS A 3 35.39 -41.57 38.78
N TRP A 4 36.04 -41.02 39.82
CA TRP A 4 36.02 -39.56 40.05
C TRP A 4 36.99 -38.82 39.12
N SER A 5 38.15 -39.41 38.81
CA SER A 5 39.14 -38.78 37.90
C SER A 5 38.68 -38.77 36.44
N ILE A 6 38.00 -39.82 35.98
CA ILE A 6 37.48 -39.88 34.59
C ILE A 6 36.38 -38.83 34.37
N GLY A 7 35.45 -38.67 35.32
CA GLY A 7 34.40 -37.65 35.23
C GLY A 7 34.89 -36.21 35.42
N LYS A 8 36.10 -35.98 35.95
CA LYS A 8 36.71 -34.65 36.11
C LYS A 8 37.45 -34.23 34.84
N GLU A 9 38.12 -35.18 34.17
CA GLU A 9 38.80 -34.96 32.89
C GLU A 9 37.78 -34.73 31.76
N GLU A 10 36.69 -35.50 31.71
CA GLU A 10 35.61 -35.31 30.74
C GLU A 10 34.90 -33.96 30.94
N ARG A 11 34.65 -33.57 32.20
CA ARG A 11 34.14 -32.24 32.53
C ARG A 11 35.12 -31.14 32.17
N ARG A 12 36.42 -31.34 32.36
CA ARG A 12 37.46 -30.36 32.01
C ARG A 12 37.60 -30.21 30.50
N LYS A 13 37.49 -31.30 29.73
CA LYS A 13 37.44 -31.27 28.27
C LYS A 13 36.16 -30.61 27.76
N ASN A 14 35.02 -30.84 28.40
CA ASN A 14 33.76 -30.16 28.07
C ASN A 14 33.83 -28.67 28.41
N LEU A 15 34.39 -28.30 29.56
CA LEU A 15 34.63 -26.90 29.96
C LEU A 15 35.62 -26.20 29.05
N LEU A 16 36.74 -26.84 28.69
CA LEU A 16 37.70 -26.30 27.72
C LEU A 16 37.07 -26.18 26.32
N LYS A 17 36.26 -27.16 25.92
CA LYS A 17 35.52 -27.09 24.65
C LYS A 17 34.48 -25.96 24.69
N GLU A 18 33.79 -25.77 25.80
CA GLU A 18 32.83 -24.68 26.01
C GLU A 18 33.53 -23.31 26.07
N GLU A 19 34.70 -23.22 26.71
CA GLU A 19 35.56 -22.02 26.77
C GLU A 19 36.11 -21.67 25.38
N THR A 20 36.60 -22.65 24.61
CA THR A 20 37.06 -22.43 23.23
C THR A 20 35.92 -22.04 22.28
N VAL A 21 34.73 -22.64 22.43
CA VAL A 21 33.55 -22.26 21.64
C VAL A 21 33.08 -20.84 22.00
N THR A 22 33.15 -20.48 23.29
CA THR A 22 32.83 -19.12 23.76
C THR A 22 33.83 -18.11 23.22
N ASP A 23 35.13 -18.42 23.21
CA ASP A 23 36.18 -17.56 22.68
C ASP A 23 36.03 -17.33 21.16
N ILE A 24 35.76 -18.39 20.40
CA ILE A 24 35.47 -18.30 18.96
C ILE A 24 34.19 -17.46 18.72
N PHE A 25 33.14 -17.69 19.50
CA PHE A 25 31.90 -16.93 19.40
C PHE A 25 32.10 -15.45 19.69
N LEU A 26 32.82 -15.12 20.76
CA LEU A 26 33.19 -13.74 21.09
C LEU A 26 34.04 -13.11 20.00
N GLN A 27 35.02 -13.85 19.45
CA GLN A 27 35.85 -13.37 18.36
C GLN A 27 35.02 -13.05 17.11
N MET A 28 34.05 -13.88 16.76
CA MET A 28 33.12 -13.59 15.66
C MET A 28 32.29 -12.33 15.95
N MET A 29 31.69 -12.22 17.15
CA MET A 29 30.91 -11.03 17.53
C MET A 29 31.74 -9.74 17.51
N ILE A 30 32.99 -9.80 17.96
CA ILE A 30 33.91 -8.66 17.94
C ILE A 30 34.25 -8.29 16.50
N LEU A 31 34.58 -9.26 15.65
CA LEU A 31 34.91 -9.02 14.25
C LEU A 31 33.72 -8.40 13.49
N ASP A 32 32.54 -8.98 13.64
CA ASP A 32 31.30 -8.51 13.04
C ASP A 32 30.92 -7.12 13.60
N GLY A 33 31.14 -6.90 14.89
CA GLY A 33 30.92 -5.61 15.55
C GLY A 33 31.83 -4.51 15.03
N CYS A 34 33.14 -4.80 14.85
CA CYS A 34 34.09 -3.86 14.26
C CYS A 34 33.70 -3.54 12.81
N PHE A 35 33.39 -4.56 12.01
CA PHE A 35 32.94 -4.38 10.63
C PHE A 35 31.68 -3.51 10.55
N MET A 36 30.70 -3.78 11.42
CA MET A 36 29.47 -3.00 11.51
C MET A 36 29.75 -1.54 11.87
N LEU A 37 30.59 -1.27 12.87
CA LEU A 37 30.95 0.09 13.27
C LEU A 37 31.66 0.86 12.14
N GLU A 38 32.57 0.21 11.40
CA GLU A 38 33.27 0.82 10.27
C GLU A 38 32.29 1.24 9.17
N ILE A 39 31.34 0.37 8.82
CA ILE A 39 30.30 0.67 7.84
C ILE A 39 29.38 1.79 8.31
N LEU A 40 28.97 1.78 9.57
CA LEU A 40 28.14 2.83 10.16
C LEU A 40 28.84 4.21 10.12
N ARG A 41 30.16 4.24 10.37
CA ARG A 41 30.99 5.45 10.28
C ARG A 41 31.17 5.94 8.84
N SER A 42 31.26 5.03 7.87
CA SER A 42 31.37 5.37 6.44
C SER A 42 30.19 6.20 5.92
N ALA A 43 29.00 6.14 6.54
CA ALA A 43 27.89 7.03 6.19
C ALA A 43 28.00 8.43 6.80
N SER A 44 28.88 8.60 7.80
CA SER A 44 29.06 9.86 8.51
C SER A 44 30.23 10.70 8.01
N HIS A 45 31.29 10.05 7.55
CA HIS A 45 32.50 10.66 7.03
C HIS A 45 32.93 9.95 5.75
N VAL A 46 33.62 10.67 4.85
CA VAL A 46 34.37 10.01 3.78
C VAL A 46 35.58 9.37 4.46
N LEU A 47 35.62 8.04 4.47
CA LEU A 47 36.81 7.29 4.91
C LEU A 47 37.82 7.37 3.76
N ASP A 48 38.70 8.37 3.81
CA ASP A 48 39.74 8.58 2.78
C ASP A 48 40.88 7.54 2.88
N ASP A 49 40.80 6.61 3.84
CA ASP A 49 41.82 5.59 4.11
C ASP A 49 41.69 4.35 3.20
N TYR A 50 40.61 4.24 2.42
CA TYR A 50 40.36 3.09 1.53
C TYR A 50 40.77 3.34 0.08
N ALA A 51 41.20 2.28 -0.60
CA ALA A 51 41.55 2.35 -2.01
C ALA A 51 40.31 2.72 -2.87
N PRO A 52 40.46 3.49 -3.96
CA PRO A 52 39.34 3.87 -4.82
C PRO A 52 38.56 2.70 -5.44
N ASN A 53 39.19 1.52 -5.51
CA ASN A 53 38.64 0.27 -6.01
C ASN A 53 38.29 -0.73 -4.90
N ASP A 54 38.21 -0.29 -3.63
CA ASP A 54 37.78 -1.13 -2.52
C ASP A 54 36.36 -1.69 -2.78
N PRO A 55 36.11 -2.99 -2.56
CA PRO A 55 34.83 -3.61 -2.90
C PRO A 55 33.64 -3.05 -2.09
N ILE A 56 33.88 -2.49 -0.91
CA ILE A 56 32.84 -2.06 0.04
C ILE A 56 32.83 -0.54 0.20
N PHE A 57 33.98 0.07 0.43
CA PHE A 57 34.11 1.49 0.80
C PHE A 57 34.33 2.42 -0.40
N SER A 58 34.56 1.89 -1.61
CA SER A 58 34.56 2.71 -2.83
C SER A 58 33.18 3.29 -3.14
N ASN A 59 33.13 4.29 -4.02
CA ASN A 59 31.87 4.80 -4.56
C ASN A 59 30.99 3.71 -5.17
N HIS A 60 31.60 2.69 -5.79
CA HIS A 60 30.89 1.55 -6.35
C HIS A 60 30.31 0.66 -5.24
N GLY A 61 31.10 0.31 -4.22
CA GLY A 61 30.64 -0.47 -3.07
C GLY A 61 29.50 0.22 -2.31
N ARG A 62 29.58 1.55 -2.15
CA ARG A 62 28.52 2.36 -1.53
C ARG A 62 27.19 2.31 -2.27
N LEU A 63 27.21 2.25 -3.60
CA LEU A 63 25.99 2.21 -4.42
C LEU A 63 25.42 0.80 -4.55
N HIS A 64 26.27 -0.22 -4.65
CA HIS A 64 25.85 -1.58 -5.01
C HIS A 64 25.95 -2.59 -3.88
N VAL A 65 26.86 -2.45 -2.92
CA VAL A 65 27.08 -3.43 -1.86
C VAL A 65 26.37 -3.03 -0.56
N VAL A 66 26.45 -1.75 -0.19
CA VAL A 66 25.84 -1.23 1.05
C VAL A 66 24.34 -1.51 1.19
N PRO A 67 23.49 -1.48 0.13
CA PRO A 67 22.07 -1.85 0.25
C PRO A 67 21.88 -3.30 0.76
N TYR A 68 22.70 -4.25 0.32
CA TYR A 68 22.64 -5.64 0.78
C TYR A 68 23.12 -5.75 2.23
N ILE A 69 24.17 -5.00 2.59
CA ILE A 69 24.65 -4.95 3.97
C ILE A 69 23.55 -4.39 4.89
N LYS A 70 22.85 -3.32 4.48
CA LYS A 70 21.70 -2.78 5.23
C LYS A 70 20.62 -3.83 5.46
N ARG A 71 20.26 -4.57 4.41
CA ARG A 71 19.29 -5.66 4.50
C ARG A 71 19.76 -6.71 5.51
N ASP A 72 20.99 -7.17 5.38
CA ASP A 72 21.54 -8.22 6.24
C ASP A 72 21.67 -7.76 7.70
N MET A 73 21.99 -6.48 7.96
CA MET A 73 21.99 -5.89 9.32
C MET A 73 20.60 -5.86 9.97
N LEU A 74 19.53 -5.87 9.15
CA LEU A 74 18.14 -5.83 9.59
C LEU A 74 17.47 -7.22 9.65
N MET A 75 18.19 -8.28 9.28
CA MET A 75 17.71 -9.65 9.39
C MET A 75 17.68 -10.10 10.85
N LEU A 76 16.58 -10.73 11.29
CA LEU A 76 16.43 -11.25 12.67
C LEU A 76 17.52 -12.27 13.06
N GLU A 77 17.99 -13.06 12.10
CA GLU A 77 19.05 -14.05 12.28
C GLU A 77 20.45 -13.44 12.41
N ASN A 78 20.63 -12.20 11.98
CA ASN A 78 21.92 -11.51 11.92
C ASN A 78 21.94 -10.27 12.83
N GLN A 79 21.42 -10.42 14.05
CA GLN A 79 21.40 -9.33 15.03
C GLN A 79 22.61 -9.41 15.97
N LEU A 80 23.44 -8.37 15.92
CA LEU A 80 24.42 -8.12 16.97
C LEU A 80 23.75 -7.37 18.14
N PRO A 81 23.98 -7.79 19.40
CA PRO A 81 23.53 -7.03 20.56
C PRO A 81 24.14 -5.63 20.56
N MET A 82 23.33 -4.61 20.85
CA MET A 82 23.79 -3.22 21.00
C MET A 82 24.94 -3.09 21.99
N LEU A 83 24.95 -3.92 23.04
CA LEU A 83 26.01 -3.97 24.03
C LEU A 83 27.40 -4.20 23.41
N VAL A 84 27.51 -5.02 22.35
CA VAL A 84 28.77 -5.27 21.67
C VAL A 84 29.29 -3.98 21.03
N LEU A 85 28.44 -3.30 20.27
CA LEU A 85 28.80 -2.06 19.59
C LEU A 85 29.15 -0.94 20.58
N GLU A 86 28.37 -0.81 21.65
CA GLU A 86 28.63 0.16 22.73
C GLU A 86 29.97 -0.13 23.44
N THR A 87 30.27 -1.41 23.68
CA THR A 87 31.52 -1.83 24.33
C THR A 87 32.72 -1.56 23.42
N LEU A 88 32.62 -1.89 22.13
CA LEU A 88 33.71 -1.65 21.16
C LEU A 88 34.03 -0.16 21.04
N VAL A 89 33.01 0.71 20.93
CA VAL A 89 33.20 2.16 20.91
C VAL A 89 33.82 2.68 22.21
N ALA A 90 33.41 2.13 23.36
CA ALA A 90 33.95 2.52 24.66
C ALA A 90 35.43 2.11 24.86
N VAL A 91 35.86 1.00 24.25
CA VAL A 91 37.26 0.55 24.26
C VAL A 91 38.12 1.41 23.33
N GLU A 92 37.61 1.78 22.16
CA GLU A 92 38.34 2.58 21.17
C GLU A 92 38.58 4.03 21.62
N HIS A 93 37.57 4.66 22.23
CA HIS A 93 37.65 6.03 22.73
C HIS A 93 37.68 6.02 24.26
N ASP A 94 38.87 6.25 24.84
CA ASP A 94 39.13 6.35 26.30
C ASP A 94 38.41 7.54 27.00
N LYS A 95 37.30 8.07 26.44
CA LYS A 95 36.55 9.21 26.96
C LYS A 95 35.03 9.07 26.82
N ALA A 96 34.39 9.24 27.99
CA ALA A 96 33.03 9.68 28.29
C ALA A 96 31.96 9.64 27.18
N LYS A 97 31.15 8.56 27.20
CA LYS A 97 29.69 8.48 27.00
C LYS A 97 29.03 9.69 26.31
N ASP A 98 29.12 9.80 24.99
CA ASP A 98 28.00 10.38 24.22
C ASP A 98 26.89 9.31 24.22
N GLU A 99 25.99 9.38 25.21
CA GLU A 99 24.87 8.46 25.32
C GLU A 99 24.08 8.47 24.00
N GLY A 100 24.06 7.31 23.33
CA GLY A 100 23.40 7.15 22.05
C GLY A 100 24.26 7.43 20.81
N PHE A 101 25.58 7.63 20.90
CA PHE A 101 26.46 7.80 19.72
C PHE A 101 26.24 6.72 18.65
N VAL A 102 26.27 5.44 19.06
CA VAL A 102 26.00 4.29 18.18
C VAL A 102 24.61 4.39 17.56
N THR A 103 23.61 4.77 18.35
CA THR A 103 22.24 5.01 17.87
C THR A 103 22.20 6.10 16.79
N LYS A 104 22.95 7.21 16.96
CA LYS A 104 23.02 8.27 15.94
C LYS A 104 23.64 7.76 14.64
N LEU A 105 24.71 6.96 14.74
CA LEU A 105 25.35 6.34 13.58
C LEU A 105 24.37 5.40 12.84
N ILE A 106 23.66 4.54 13.57
CA ILE A 106 22.65 3.62 13.01
C ILE A 106 21.55 4.39 12.28
N VAL A 107 20.95 5.39 12.93
CA VAL A 107 19.85 6.18 12.34
C VAL A 107 20.31 6.95 11.11
N LYS A 108 21.51 7.53 11.15
CA LYS A 108 22.07 8.24 10.00
C LYS A 108 22.35 7.29 8.84
N PHE A 109 22.93 6.12 9.10
CA PHE A 109 23.24 5.12 8.09
C PHE A 109 21.97 4.53 7.45
N LEU A 110 20.98 4.14 8.27
CA LEU A 110 19.78 3.45 7.79
C LEU A 110 18.72 4.41 7.23
N CYS A 111 18.44 5.51 7.92
CA CYS A 111 17.28 6.37 7.64
C CYS A 111 17.65 7.69 6.94
N SER A 112 18.94 8.05 6.85
CA SER A 112 19.39 9.38 6.41
C SER A 112 18.81 10.55 7.23
N CYS A 113 18.34 10.28 8.45
CA CYS A 113 17.77 11.28 9.35
C CYS A 113 18.86 11.91 10.24
N ASN A 114 18.86 13.24 10.37
CA ASN A 114 19.84 13.98 11.20
C ASN A 114 19.46 14.08 12.69
N VAL A 115 18.31 13.53 13.09
CA VAL A 115 17.80 13.64 14.46
C VAL A 115 17.87 12.26 15.09
N ALA A 116 18.75 12.10 16.06
CA ALA A 116 18.78 10.93 16.94
C ALA A 116 18.05 11.30 18.24
N PRO A 117 16.80 10.87 18.42
CA PRO A 117 16.05 11.19 19.64
C PRO A 117 16.34 10.17 20.76
N ASN A 118 15.82 10.48 21.95
CA ASN A 118 15.77 9.59 23.11
C ASN A 118 15.03 8.28 22.76
N MET A 119 15.77 7.27 22.29
CA MET A 119 15.24 5.96 21.88
C MET A 119 15.04 4.97 23.04
N GLY A 120 15.31 5.42 24.27
CA GLY A 120 15.44 4.53 25.42
C GLY A 120 16.57 3.51 25.19
N LYS A 121 16.58 2.45 25.99
CA LYS A 121 17.53 1.34 25.80
C LYS A 121 17.04 0.45 24.65
N CYS A 122 17.83 0.33 23.59
CA CYS A 122 17.60 -0.62 22.50
C CYS A 122 18.52 -1.83 22.65
N VAL A 123 18.05 -3.02 22.28
CA VAL A 123 18.78 -4.28 22.46
C VAL A 123 19.60 -4.64 21.22
N HIS A 124 19.14 -4.29 20.02
CA HIS A 124 19.86 -4.54 18.75
C HIS A 124 19.50 -3.51 17.66
N VAL A 125 20.20 -3.55 16.53
CA VAL A 125 20.10 -2.58 15.42
C VAL A 125 18.69 -2.51 14.82
N LEU A 126 18.03 -3.66 14.62
CA LEU A 126 16.66 -3.69 14.08
C LEU A 126 15.66 -2.97 14.99
N GLU A 127 15.83 -3.00 16.32
CA GLU A 127 14.95 -2.26 17.24
C GLU A 127 15.17 -0.74 17.13
N VAL A 128 16.42 -0.30 17.01
CA VAL A 128 16.76 1.11 16.74
C VAL A 128 16.11 1.58 15.45
N TYR A 129 16.23 0.78 14.39
CA TYR A 129 15.62 1.06 13.09
C TYR A 129 14.10 1.16 13.20
N ARG A 130 13.44 0.18 13.83
CA ARG A 130 12.00 0.20 14.07
C ARG A 130 11.55 1.47 14.79
N LYS A 131 12.19 1.80 15.92
CA LYS A 131 11.84 3.01 16.70
C LYS A 131 12.01 4.28 15.86
N SER A 132 13.05 4.35 15.03
CA SER A 132 13.27 5.51 14.14
C SER A 132 12.12 5.73 13.14
N LEU A 133 11.50 4.65 12.65
CA LEU A 133 10.37 4.71 11.73
C LEU A 133 9.09 5.23 12.39
N LEU A 134 8.98 5.18 13.72
CA LEU A 134 7.75 5.48 14.48
C LEU A 134 7.72 6.90 15.08
N GLN A 135 8.82 7.66 15.02
CA GLN A 135 9.04 8.82 15.88
C GLN A 135 8.45 10.16 15.42
N HIS A 136 8.21 10.38 14.14
CA HIS A 136 7.77 11.69 13.64
C HIS A 136 6.24 11.88 13.61
N GLY A 137 5.45 11.03 14.27
CA GLY A 137 4.00 11.17 14.28
C GLY A 137 3.55 12.32 15.20
N PRO A 138 2.61 13.19 14.79
CA PRO A 138 1.95 14.07 15.74
C PRO A 138 1.30 13.19 16.82
N ASN A 139 1.67 13.40 18.10
CA ASN A 139 0.98 12.77 19.22
C ASN A 139 -0.50 13.18 19.09
N PRO A 140 -1.40 12.26 18.75
CA PRO A 140 -2.76 12.66 18.52
C PRO A 140 -3.34 13.01 19.88
N LYS A 141 -3.58 14.30 20.12
CA LYS A 141 -4.42 14.77 21.22
C LYS A 141 -5.84 14.25 20.98
N PHE A 142 -6.09 13.00 21.34
CA PHE A 142 -7.42 12.43 21.29
C PHE A 142 -8.17 12.84 22.55
N LEU A 143 -9.21 13.67 22.34
CA LEU A 143 -10.33 13.70 23.26
C LEU A 143 -10.85 12.26 23.38
N GLY A 144 -10.75 11.70 24.58
CA GLY A 144 -11.22 10.36 24.90
C GLY A 144 -12.71 10.22 24.62
N HIS A 145 -13.05 9.78 23.42
CA HIS A 145 -14.35 9.22 23.14
C HIS A 145 -14.20 7.71 23.13
N LYS A 146 -14.75 7.09 24.18
CA LYS A 146 -14.81 5.64 24.36
C LYS A 146 -15.66 5.01 23.25
N ILE A 147 -15.05 4.70 22.10
CA ILE A 147 -15.75 4.01 21.01
C ILE A 147 -15.84 2.54 21.38
N ARG A 148 -17.05 2.06 21.71
CA ARG A 148 -17.34 0.65 22.01
C ARG A 148 -16.63 -0.26 21.00
N SER A 149 -15.91 -1.24 21.54
CA SER A 149 -15.36 -2.40 20.84
C SER A 149 -16.50 -3.07 20.09
N MET A 150 -16.42 -3.04 18.76
CA MET A 150 -17.28 -3.84 17.90
C MET A 150 -16.52 -5.14 17.69
N GLU A 151 -17.22 -6.26 17.80
CA GLU A 151 -16.68 -7.62 17.72
C GLU A 151 -15.86 -7.81 16.45
N ARG A 152 -14.90 -8.74 16.52
CA ARG A 152 -14.03 -9.23 15.43
C ARG A 152 -14.89 -9.76 14.27
N GLU A 153 -15.49 -8.87 13.50
CA GLU A 153 -15.70 -9.12 12.07
C GLU A 153 -14.28 -9.19 11.50
N ASP A 154 -13.98 -10.26 10.75
CA ASP A 154 -12.67 -10.54 10.18
C ASP A 154 -12.01 -9.26 9.68
N GLU A 155 -10.73 -9.08 9.97
CA GLU A 155 -9.98 -7.87 9.64
C GLU A 155 -9.92 -7.75 8.11
N ILE A 156 -10.95 -7.16 7.49
CA ILE A 156 -11.05 -7.02 6.04
C ILE A 156 -9.98 -6.03 5.62
N ILE A 157 -8.88 -6.56 5.11
CA ILE A 157 -7.80 -5.78 4.53
C ILE A 157 -8.19 -5.46 3.08
N TRP A 158 -8.59 -4.22 2.84
CA TRP A 158 -8.86 -3.74 1.48
C TRP A 158 -7.58 -3.35 0.74
N SER A 159 -7.52 -3.66 -0.54
CA SER A 159 -6.50 -3.16 -1.45
C SER A 159 -6.61 -1.64 -1.65
N ALA A 160 -5.50 -1.00 -2.03
CA ALA A 160 -5.50 0.43 -2.34
C ALA A 160 -6.50 0.78 -3.46
N THR A 161 -6.70 -0.13 -4.41
CA THR A 161 -7.68 0.00 -5.50
C THR A 161 -9.10 0.05 -4.96
N GLU A 162 -9.50 -0.91 -4.13
CA GLU A 162 -10.85 -0.96 -3.55
C GLU A 162 -11.15 0.25 -2.69
N LEU A 163 -10.17 0.73 -1.91
CA LEU A 163 -10.32 1.96 -1.14
C LEU A 163 -10.54 3.19 -2.05
N ASN A 164 -9.82 3.28 -3.17
CA ASN A 164 -10.02 4.35 -4.16
C ASN A 164 -11.40 4.27 -4.84
N GLU A 165 -11.84 3.06 -5.17
CA GLU A 165 -13.17 2.77 -5.71
C GLU A 165 -14.29 3.11 -4.70
N ALA A 166 -14.05 2.95 -3.40
CA ALA A 166 -14.94 3.41 -2.33
C ALA A 166 -14.87 4.93 -2.09
N GLY A 167 -13.92 5.63 -2.72
CA GLY A 167 -13.85 7.10 -2.75
C GLY A 167 -12.89 7.71 -1.76
N ILE A 168 -11.97 6.88 -1.28
CA ILE A 168 -10.87 7.32 -0.46
C ILE A 168 -9.78 7.85 -1.37
N ARG A 169 -9.39 9.10 -1.14
CA ARG A 169 -8.25 9.71 -1.82
C ARG A 169 -7.00 9.55 -0.98
N PHE A 170 -5.93 9.08 -1.60
CA PHE A 170 -4.62 8.99 -0.97
C PHE A 170 -3.89 10.31 -1.08
N LYS A 171 -3.26 10.73 0.03
CA LYS A 171 -2.34 11.87 0.05
C LYS A 171 -1.10 11.51 0.83
N LYS A 172 0.04 12.09 0.45
CA LYS A 172 1.24 12.03 1.28
C LYS A 172 0.99 12.71 2.62
N SER A 173 1.53 12.12 3.69
CA SER A 173 1.61 12.79 4.97
C SER A 173 2.71 13.85 4.99
N ALA A 174 2.70 14.68 6.02
CA ALA A 174 3.71 15.72 6.22
C ALA A 174 5.04 15.13 6.70
N THR A 175 5.01 13.95 7.32
CA THR A 175 6.18 13.29 7.88
C THR A 175 6.46 11.95 7.20
N THR A 176 7.65 11.42 7.44
CA THR A 176 8.07 10.08 7.02
C THR A 176 7.77 9.01 8.08
N SER A 177 7.10 9.37 9.18
CA SER A 177 6.78 8.44 10.26
C SER A 177 5.70 7.44 9.85
N LEU A 178 5.94 6.16 10.13
CA LEU A 178 4.94 5.09 9.99
C LEU A 178 3.73 5.28 10.92
N ASN A 179 3.87 6.06 11.99
CA ASN A 179 2.75 6.42 12.87
C ASN A 179 1.88 7.57 12.34
N ASP A 180 2.34 8.32 11.35
CA ASP A 180 1.63 9.48 10.82
C ASP A 180 0.63 9.08 9.74
N ILE A 181 -0.35 8.28 10.17
CA ILE A 181 -1.46 7.82 9.36
C ILE A 181 -2.72 8.51 9.85
N THR A 182 -3.41 9.22 8.95
CA THR A 182 -4.64 9.92 9.33
C THR A 182 -5.74 9.74 8.29
N PHE A 183 -6.98 9.63 8.76
CA PHE A 183 -8.14 9.56 7.90
C PHE A 183 -9.20 10.57 8.31
N ALA A 184 -9.56 11.45 7.37
CA ALA A 184 -10.60 12.46 7.55
C ALA A 184 -11.32 12.77 6.23
N ARG A 185 -12.65 12.78 6.26
CA ARG A 185 -13.51 13.19 5.14
C ARG A 185 -13.16 12.49 3.80
N GLY A 186 -12.91 11.19 3.84
CA GLY A 186 -12.56 10.41 2.64
C GLY A 186 -11.15 10.65 2.12
N VAL A 187 -10.26 11.24 2.92
CA VAL A 187 -8.84 11.41 2.57
C VAL A 187 -8.00 10.61 3.56
N LEU A 188 -7.27 9.63 3.04
CA LEU A 188 -6.30 8.82 3.77
C LEU A 188 -4.90 9.39 3.51
N ARG A 189 -4.25 9.88 4.56
CA ARG A 189 -2.87 10.35 4.51
C ARG A 189 -1.95 9.25 5.00
N LEU A 190 -0.93 8.94 4.19
CA LEU A 190 0.05 7.90 4.47
C LEU A 190 1.47 8.49 4.36
N PRO A 191 2.42 8.01 5.17
CA PRO A 191 3.82 8.33 4.98
C PRO A 191 4.31 7.81 3.63
N VAL A 192 5.28 8.51 3.04
CA VAL A 192 5.90 8.08 1.79
C VAL A 192 6.95 7.02 2.10
N ILE A 193 6.81 5.85 1.49
CA ILE A 193 7.76 4.74 1.58
C ILE A 193 8.32 4.52 0.18
N VAL A 194 9.66 4.50 0.06
CA VAL A 194 10.33 4.12 -1.17
C VAL A 194 10.44 2.60 -1.17
N VAL A 195 10.00 1.96 -2.26
CA VAL A 195 10.03 0.50 -2.41
C VAL A 195 11.20 0.13 -3.32
N ASP A 196 12.08 -0.71 -2.79
CA ASP A 196 13.23 -1.31 -3.47
C ASP A 196 13.30 -2.82 -3.19
N ASP A 197 14.30 -3.49 -3.76
CA ASP A 197 14.48 -4.94 -3.63
C ASP A 197 14.77 -5.40 -2.19
N THR A 198 15.12 -4.48 -1.28
CA THR A 198 15.39 -4.78 0.14
C THR A 198 14.16 -4.62 1.02
N THR A 199 13.15 -3.90 0.53
CA THR A 199 11.99 -3.43 1.29
C THR A 199 11.16 -4.58 1.85
N GLU A 200 10.90 -5.62 1.04
CA GLU A 200 10.13 -6.79 1.48
C GLU A 200 10.79 -7.50 2.66
N SER A 201 12.06 -7.86 2.49
CA SER A 201 12.85 -8.53 3.53
C SER A 201 12.87 -7.72 4.82
N MET A 202 13.11 -6.41 4.71
CA MET A 202 13.11 -5.50 5.86
C MET A 202 11.76 -5.49 6.60
N PHE A 203 10.64 -5.33 5.90
CA PHE A 203 9.32 -5.30 6.55
C PHE A 203 8.92 -6.65 7.13
N LEU A 204 9.27 -7.76 6.49
CA LEU A 204 9.01 -9.10 7.04
C LEU A 204 9.77 -9.32 8.34
N ASN A 205 11.04 -8.91 8.41
CA ASN A 205 11.83 -8.98 9.64
C ASN A 205 11.27 -8.07 10.75
N LEU A 206 10.80 -6.87 10.41
CA LEU A 206 10.13 -5.97 11.36
C LEU A 206 8.82 -6.58 11.89
N ILE A 207 7.99 -7.14 11.02
CA ILE A 207 6.73 -7.79 11.41
C ILE A 207 7.02 -9.00 12.31
N ALA A 208 7.97 -9.85 11.93
CA ALA A 208 8.38 -10.98 12.74
C ALA A 208 8.92 -10.51 14.11
N PHE A 209 9.76 -9.48 14.13
CA PHE A 209 10.27 -8.89 15.38
C PHE A 209 9.12 -8.46 16.30
N GLU A 210 8.13 -7.74 15.78
CA GLU A 210 6.94 -7.30 16.53
C GLU A 210 6.10 -8.46 17.05
N ARG A 211 5.97 -9.54 16.28
CA ARG A 211 5.19 -10.73 16.67
C ARG A 211 5.87 -11.54 17.77
N PHE A 212 7.20 -11.61 17.76
CA PHE A 212 7.96 -12.44 18.70
C PHE A 212 8.37 -11.70 19.99
N HIS A 213 8.46 -10.36 19.99
CA HIS A 213 8.88 -9.60 21.15
C HIS A 213 7.69 -9.07 21.98
N VAL A 214 7.43 -9.72 23.11
CA VAL A 214 6.41 -9.31 24.10
C VAL A 214 6.74 -7.91 24.62
N GLY A 215 5.92 -6.92 24.24
CA GLY A 215 6.12 -5.51 24.60
C GLY A 215 6.47 -4.60 23.42
N ALA A 216 6.96 -5.14 22.29
CA ALA A 216 7.21 -4.34 21.10
C ALA A 216 5.90 -3.87 20.43
N GLY A 217 4.84 -4.69 20.47
CA GLY A 217 3.52 -4.40 19.84
C GLY A 217 2.37 -4.14 20.81
N ASN A 218 2.61 -4.09 22.13
CA ASN A 218 1.54 -4.04 23.15
C ASN A 218 1.32 -2.66 23.79
N GLU A 219 1.90 -1.60 23.23
CA GLU A 219 1.60 -0.24 23.65
C GLU A 219 0.33 0.23 22.90
N ASP A 220 -0.76 0.25 23.65
CA ASP A 220 -2.08 0.84 23.37
C ASP A 220 -3.17 -0.05 22.72
N PRO A 221 -4.18 -0.50 23.50
CA PRO A 221 -5.40 -1.13 22.98
C PRO A 221 -6.31 -0.16 22.18
N ASP A 222 -5.92 1.11 22.04
CA ASP A 222 -6.53 2.11 21.14
C ASP A 222 -5.46 2.69 20.20
N SER A 223 -4.57 1.83 19.70
CA SER A 223 -3.54 2.21 18.72
C SER A 223 -4.14 3.09 17.62
N SER A 224 -3.49 4.22 17.34
CA SER A 224 -3.89 5.19 16.31
C SER A 224 -4.26 4.52 14.99
N LEU A 225 -3.57 3.42 14.66
CA LEU A 225 -3.83 2.61 13.47
C LEU A 225 -5.20 1.91 13.52
N GLN A 226 -5.59 1.32 14.65
CA GLN A 226 -6.92 0.70 14.82
C GLN A 226 -8.04 1.75 14.70
N VAL A 227 -7.84 2.94 15.24
CA VAL A 227 -8.79 4.05 15.12
C VAL A 227 -8.95 4.45 13.65
N VAL A 228 -7.85 4.61 12.92
CA VAL A 228 -7.90 4.91 11.48
C VAL A 228 -8.58 3.79 10.70
N HIS A 229 -8.20 2.54 10.95
CA HIS A 229 -8.80 1.36 10.32
C HIS A 229 -10.32 1.35 10.51
N LYS A 230 -10.80 1.57 11.74
CA LYS A 230 -12.24 1.65 12.05
C LYS A 230 -12.94 2.81 11.35
N ARG A 231 -12.28 3.95 11.16
CA ARG A 231 -12.86 5.09 10.43
C ARG A 231 -12.93 4.84 8.92
N VAL A 232 -11.89 4.23 8.36
CA VAL A 232 -11.85 3.79 6.95
C VAL A 232 -12.95 2.77 6.72
N TYR A 233 -13.03 1.74 7.56
CA TYR A 233 -14.06 0.70 7.52
C TYR A 233 -15.47 1.29 7.51
N ARG A 234 -15.76 2.18 8.47
CA ARG A 234 -17.08 2.83 8.57
C ARG A 234 -17.38 3.76 7.39
N TYR A 235 -16.35 4.30 6.73
CA TYR A 235 -16.51 5.11 5.53
C TYR A 235 -16.86 4.23 4.33
N CYS A 236 -16.13 3.13 4.11
CA CYS A 236 -16.36 2.22 2.98
C CYS A 236 -17.76 1.57 3.04
N ARG A 237 -18.24 1.20 4.24
CA ARG A 237 -19.57 0.60 4.44
C ARG A 237 -20.75 1.57 4.37
N LYS A 238 -20.53 2.86 4.07
CA LYS A 238 -21.67 3.74 3.78
C LYS A 238 -22.31 3.29 2.47
N PRO A 239 -23.66 3.24 2.38
CA PRO A 239 -24.34 2.72 1.19
C PRO A 239 -23.88 3.45 -0.08
N TRP A 240 -23.78 4.77 -0.05
CA TRP A 240 -23.28 5.52 -1.20
C TRP A 240 -21.87 5.11 -1.66
N ASN A 241 -20.96 4.84 -0.73
CA ASN A 241 -19.57 4.52 -1.04
C ASN A 241 -19.42 3.07 -1.53
N GLU A 242 -20.17 2.16 -0.93
CA GLU A 242 -20.24 0.75 -1.32
C GLU A 242 -20.86 0.59 -2.72
N TRP A 243 -21.98 1.27 -2.99
CA TRP A 243 -22.60 1.30 -4.31
C TRP A 243 -21.68 1.93 -5.35
N ARG A 244 -20.97 3.01 -5.00
CA ARG A 244 -19.97 3.63 -5.88
C ARG A 244 -18.82 2.66 -6.18
N ALA A 245 -18.30 1.96 -5.18
CA ALA A 245 -17.24 0.97 -5.38
C ALA A 245 -17.70 -0.14 -6.33
N ASN A 246 -18.87 -0.73 -6.10
CA ASN A 246 -19.45 -1.75 -6.96
C ASN A 246 -19.68 -1.27 -8.38
N LEU A 247 -20.15 -0.02 -8.56
CA LEU A 247 -20.33 0.58 -9.87
C LEU A 247 -19.00 0.75 -10.61
N ILE A 248 -17.97 1.30 -9.94
CA ILE A 248 -16.65 1.49 -10.53
C ILE A 248 -16.03 0.14 -10.90
N HIS A 249 -16.04 -0.80 -9.97
CA HIS A 249 -15.46 -2.12 -10.18
C HIS A 249 -16.12 -2.89 -11.33
N THR A 250 -17.45 -2.85 -11.42
CA THR A 250 -18.22 -3.64 -12.40
C THR A 250 -18.24 -3.00 -13.78
N TYR A 251 -18.42 -1.68 -13.86
CA TYR A 251 -18.62 -0.99 -15.14
C TYR A 251 -17.35 -0.37 -15.70
N PHE A 252 -16.45 0.16 -14.86
CA PHE A 252 -15.30 0.94 -15.34
C PHE A 252 -14.03 0.10 -15.59
N ARG A 253 -13.99 -1.17 -15.17
CA ARG A 253 -12.92 -2.11 -15.56
C ARG A 253 -13.15 -2.74 -16.94
N ASN A 254 -14.39 -2.81 -17.41
CA ASN A 254 -14.72 -3.40 -18.70
C ASN A 254 -15.13 -2.30 -19.70
N PRO A 255 -14.28 -1.93 -20.66
CA PRO A 255 -14.58 -0.87 -21.62
C PRO A 255 -15.87 -1.16 -22.43
N TRP A 256 -16.20 -2.43 -22.67
CA TRP A 256 -17.45 -2.81 -23.35
C TRP A 256 -18.69 -2.52 -22.52
N ALA A 257 -18.61 -2.68 -21.20
CA ALA A 257 -19.70 -2.33 -20.30
C ALA A 257 -19.99 -0.81 -20.31
N ILE A 258 -18.95 0.01 -20.40
CA ILE A 258 -19.06 1.47 -20.53
C ILE A 258 -19.78 1.84 -21.83
N ILE A 259 -19.33 1.28 -22.97
CA ILE A 259 -19.94 1.55 -24.28
C ILE A 259 -21.42 1.14 -24.28
N SER A 260 -21.72 -0.03 -23.71
CA SER A 260 -23.09 -0.57 -23.65
C SER A 260 -24.00 0.30 -22.77
N PHE A 261 -23.49 0.75 -21.62
CA PHE A 261 -24.22 1.67 -20.74
C PHE A 261 -24.48 3.01 -21.41
N ILE A 262 -23.47 3.60 -22.06
CA ILE A 262 -23.60 4.88 -22.77
C ILE A 262 -24.59 4.76 -23.93
N ALA A 263 -24.49 3.71 -24.75
CA ALA A 263 -25.42 3.45 -25.84
C ALA A 263 -26.87 3.32 -25.33
N GLY A 264 -27.07 2.61 -24.22
CA GLY A 264 -28.39 2.48 -23.58
C GLY A 264 -28.98 3.82 -23.14
N VAL A 265 -28.17 4.69 -22.51
CA VAL A 265 -28.60 6.05 -22.12
C VAL A 265 -28.96 6.89 -23.34
N PHE A 266 -28.18 6.84 -24.41
CA PHE A 266 -28.48 7.57 -25.65
C PHE A 266 -29.77 7.08 -26.31
N LEU A 267 -29.97 5.77 -26.42
CA LEU A 267 -31.19 5.19 -26.98
C LEU A 267 -32.41 5.56 -26.16
N PHE A 268 -32.29 5.57 -24.82
CA PHE A 268 -33.38 5.98 -23.93
C PHE A 268 -33.77 7.45 -24.13
N VAL A 269 -32.79 8.37 -24.19
CA VAL A 269 -33.05 9.79 -24.45
C VAL A 269 -33.67 10.00 -25.82
N PHE A 270 -33.18 9.31 -26.85
CA PHE A 270 -33.74 9.37 -28.19
C PHE A 270 -35.19 8.89 -28.23
N THR A 271 -35.52 7.83 -27.47
CA THR A 271 -36.89 7.30 -27.35
C THR A 271 -37.84 8.32 -26.71
N ILE A 272 -37.40 9.01 -25.65
CA ILE A 272 -38.17 10.08 -25.01
C ILE A 272 -38.44 11.21 -26.01
N ALA A 273 -37.41 11.63 -26.76
CA ALA A 273 -37.56 12.68 -27.76
C ALA A 273 -38.55 12.28 -28.86
N GLN A 274 -38.44 11.06 -29.39
CA GLN A 274 -39.39 10.53 -30.38
C GLN A 274 -40.83 10.52 -29.87
N THR A 275 -41.02 10.09 -28.62
CA THR A 275 -42.34 10.07 -27.98
C THR A 275 -42.89 11.48 -27.79
N GLY A 276 -42.03 12.44 -27.42
CA GLY A 276 -42.37 13.86 -27.34
C GLY A 276 -42.82 14.45 -28.68
N TYR A 277 -42.06 14.20 -29.76
CA TYR A 277 -42.42 14.67 -31.11
C TYR A 277 -43.72 14.04 -31.63
N ALA A 278 -43.96 12.76 -31.34
CA ALA A 278 -45.19 12.09 -31.74
C ALA A 278 -46.44 12.65 -31.03
N ILE A 279 -46.28 13.08 -29.77
CA ILE A 279 -47.38 13.59 -28.94
C ILE A 279 -47.57 15.11 -29.09
N TYR A 280 -46.55 15.86 -29.52
CA TYR A 280 -46.58 17.31 -29.71
C TYR A 280 -47.82 17.85 -30.46
N PRO A 281 -48.23 17.31 -31.63
CA PRO A 281 -49.39 17.82 -32.36
C PRO A 281 -50.75 17.57 -31.66
N TYR A 282 -50.79 16.69 -30.66
CA TYR A 282 -52.00 16.42 -29.88
C TYR A 282 -52.24 17.49 -28.80
N TYR A 283 -51.17 18.03 -28.19
CA TYR A 283 -51.27 19.04 -27.13
C TYR A 283 -51.28 20.48 -27.66
N TYR A 284 -50.72 20.71 -28.86
CA TYR A 284 -50.81 21.98 -29.57
C TYR A 284 -51.49 21.78 -30.93
N PRO A 285 -52.81 21.51 -30.96
CA PRO A 285 -53.54 21.53 -32.22
C PRO A 285 -53.49 22.95 -32.79
N SER A 286 -52.94 23.11 -33.98
CA SER A 286 -52.98 24.38 -34.71
C SER A 286 -54.44 24.77 -34.93
N THR A 287 -54.94 25.73 -34.17
CA THR A 287 -56.24 26.38 -34.44
C THR A 287 -56.07 27.35 -35.59
N ASP A 288 -55.98 26.82 -36.81
CA ASP A 288 -56.33 27.58 -38.01
C ASP A 288 -57.71 27.10 -38.50
N SER A 289 -58.70 27.94 -38.19
CA SER A 289 -60.08 27.85 -38.61
C SER A 289 -60.23 28.16 -40.10
N SER A 290 -60.73 27.21 -40.91
CA SER A 290 -61.99 27.35 -41.70
C SER A 290 -62.19 26.21 -42.71
N PRO A 291 -63.46 25.89 -43.08
CA PRO A 291 -63.86 24.55 -43.50
C PRO A 291 -64.08 24.39 -45.01
N SER A 292 -64.19 23.12 -45.42
CA SER A 292 -64.84 22.58 -46.63
C SER A 292 -63.88 22.03 -47.69
N THR A 293 -63.65 20.71 -47.66
CA THR A 293 -63.92 19.89 -48.85
C THR A 293 -64.23 18.46 -48.41
N VAL A 294 -65.50 18.09 -48.50
CA VAL A 294 -65.93 16.70 -48.57
C VAL A 294 -65.40 16.15 -49.89
N ILE A 295 -64.52 15.15 -49.86
CA ILE A 295 -64.25 14.32 -51.04
C ILE A 295 -64.47 12.86 -50.67
N CYS A 296 -65.52 12.32 -51.27
CA CYS A 296 -65.93 10.93 -51.27
C CYS A 296 -64.82 10.01 -51.78
N LEU A 297 -64.72 8.82 -51.18
CA LEU A 297 -63.89 7.71 -51.62
C LEU A 297 -64.44 7.12 -52.94
N PRO A 298 -63.65 6.93 -54.02
CA PRO A 298 -64.03 6.04 -55.09
C PRO A 298 -63.40 4.65 -54.90
N ALA A 299 -64.16 3.64 -55.34
CA ALA A 299 -63.84 2.22 -55.28
C ALA A 299 -62.62 1.81 -56.14
N ALA A 300 -62.00 0.68 -55.77
CA ALA A 300 -60.78 0.14 -56.34
C ALA A 300 -60.93 -0.37 -57.81
N PRO A 301 -59.95 -0.11 -58.70
CA PRO A 301 -59.81 -0.81 -59.98
C PRO A 301 -58.76 -1.95 -59.94
N PRO A 302 -58.84 -2.93 -60.87
CA PRO A 302 -58.02 -4.16 -60.89
C PRO A 302 -56.56 -3.92 -61.35
N PRO A 303 -55.63 -4.88 -61.18
CA PRO A 303 -54.19 -4.60 -61.25
C PRO A 303 -53.67 -4.53 -62.69
N PRO A 304 -52.63 -3.72 -62.93
CA PRO A 304 -51.66 -4.04 -63.98
C PRO A 304 -50.20 -4.02 -63.49
N ASN A 305 -49.38 -4.72 -64.27
CA ASN A 305 -48.01 -5.12 -64.04
C ASN A 305 -46.96 -3.99 -63.92
N TYR A 306 -46.03 -4.21 -62.99
CA TYR A 306 -44.58 -3.94 -62.98
C TYR A 306 -44.01 -2.74 -63.78
N SER A 307 -43.47 -1.73 -63.08
CA SER A 307 -42.04 -1.37 -63.12
C SER A 307 -41.68 -0.21 -62.17
N SER A 308 -40.77 -0.50 -61.23
CA SER A 308 -39.74 0.35 -60.60
C SER A 308 -40.03 1.82 -60.24
N SER A 309 -40.10 2.13 -58.94
CA SER A 309 -39.03 2.87 -58.23
C SER A 309 -39.40 3.05 -56.75
N ASP A 310 -38.39 2.88 -55.90
CA ASP A 310 -38.44 2.66 -54.46
C ASP A 310 -39.24 3.69 -53.63
N SER A 311 -40.16 3.16 -52.81
CA SER A 311 -40.52 3.75 -51.52
C SER A 311 -40.19 2.73 -50.43
N THR A 312 -39.06 2.89 -49.76
CA THR A 312 -38.68 2.06 -48.62
C THR A 312 -39.65 2.35 -47.47
N SER A 313 -40.45 1.35 -47.11
CA SER A 313 -41.40 1.45 -46.01
C SER A 313 -40.66 1.44 -44.65
N PRO A 314 -41.19 2.12 -43.62
CA PRO A 314 -40.55 2.22 -42.31
C PRO A 314 -40.33 0.86 -41.61
N SER A 315 -41.03 -0.20 -42.04
CA SER A 315 -40.80 -1.57 -41.57
C SER A 315 -39.51 -2.20 -42.10
N THR A 316 -39.08 -1.86 -43.32
CA THR A 316 -37.83 -2.40 -43.92
C THR A 316 -36.59 -1.78 -43.28
N LEU A 317 -36.68 -0.52 -42.84
CA LEU A 317 -35.61 0.13 -42.06
C LEU A 317 -35.52 -0.43 -40.64
N MET A 318 -36.65 -0.71 -39.98
CA MET A 318 -36.67 -1.36 -38.66
C MET A 318 -36.05 -2.76 -38.69
N ILE A 319 -36.38 -3.58 -39.71
CA ILE A 319 -35.81 -4.93 -39.87
C ILE A 319 -34.31 -4.87 -40.18
N SER A 320 -33.86 -3.90 -40.99
CA SER A 320 -32.44 -3.69 -41.26
C SER A 320 -31.66 -3.24 -40.02
N PHE A 321 -32.23 -2.36 -39.19
CA PHE A 321 -31.60 -1.94 -37.93
C PHE A 321 -31.50 -3.06 -36.89
N ILE A 322 -32.52 -3.91 -36.79
CA ILE A 322 -32.51 -5.07 -35.88
C ILE A 322 -31.48 -6.11 -36.35
N LEU A 323 -31.41 -6.40 -37.66
CA LEU A 323 -30.41 -7.33 -38.21
C LEU A 323 -28.97 -6.83 -38.06
N ILE A 324 -28.72 -5.53 -38.27
CA ILE A 324 -27.38 -4.94 -38.06
C ILE A 324 -26.98 -4.98 -36.58
N SER A 325 -27.93 -4.75 -35.67
CA SER A 325 -27.68 -4.81 -34.22
C SER A 325 -27.40 -6.23 -33.73
N ILE A 326 -28.09 -7.24 -34.29
CA ILE A 326 -27.87 -8.67 -33.98
C ILE A 326 -26.52 -9.14 -34.53
N VAL A 327 -26.13 -8.71 -35.74
CA VAL A 327 -24.83 -9.07 -36.34
C VAL A 327 -23.67 -8.44 -35.57
N CYS A 328 -23.80 -7.19 -35.08
CA CYS A 328 -22.79 -6.57 -34.22
C CYS A 328 -22.69 -7.21 -32.82
N MET A 329 -23.79 -7.76 -32.28
CA MET A 329 -23.78 -8.48 -31.00
C MET A 329 -23.18 -9.89 -31.10
N LEU A 330 -23.18 -10.51 -32.29
CA LEU A 330 -22.64 -11.86 -32.52
C LEU A 330 -21.18 -11.88 -32.99
N THR A 331 -20.59 -10.72 -33.30
CA THR A 331 -19.20 -10.61 -33.80
C THR A 331 -18.21 -10.01 -32.80
N ASN A 332 -18.53 -10.00 -31.51
CA ASN A 332 -17.61 -9.57 -30.46
C ASN A 332 -17.61 -10.53 -29.26
#